data_AF-A0A840MHJ6-F1
#
_entry.id   AF-A0A840MHJ6-F1
#
_cell.length_a   1.000
_cell.length_b   1.000
_cell.length_c   1.000
_cell.angle_alpha   90.00
_cell.angle_beta   90.00
_cell.angle_gamma   90.00
#
_symmetry.space_group_name_H-M   'P 1'
#
loop_
_entity.id
_entity.type
_entity.pdbx_description
1 polymer ?
#
loop_
_entity_poly.entity_id
_entity_poly.type
_entity_poly.pdbx_seq_one_letter_code
_entity_poly.pdbx_strand_id
1 'polypeptide(L)'
;MMKNLFYSLIASLFLFAVYYFIWGGKRTGNIETQYREPILNQLKLDLAQTSPLCVYAGPFPAAINTCIGCTALKDAGLIESTPVSEDGGPAREMYVLTAAGKIAYRDDQEPNIPQPRPRICLGDAQLDKVVDALPTMQLGATRYLSFKYRLRVNNPHPLLKEGVPAMKVPKLMAKDNVLDETFTTTAVINPGGKDIYFDGGFRYGKWVNQK
;
A
#
# COMPACT_ATOMS: atom_id res chain seq x y z
N MET A 1 51.17 -21.35 -26.51
CA MET A 1 49.98 -22.10 -26.06
C MET A 1 49.28 -21.50 -24.82
N MET A 2 49.94 -20.70 -23.96
CA MET A 2 49.34 -20.11 -22.75
C MET A 2 48.35 -18.94 -22.96
N LYS A 3 48.41 -18.21 -24.08
CA LYS A 3 47.56 -17.03 -24.31
C LYS A 3 46.06 -17.39 -24.41
N ASN A 4 45.72 -18.53 -25.01
CA ASN A 4 44.32 -18.94 -25.19
C ASN A 4 43.64 -19.36 -23.88
N LEU A 5 44.43 -19.86 -22.91
CA LEU A 5 43.91 -20.21 -21.58
C LEU A 5 43.49 -18.96 -20.79
N PHE A 6 44.31 -17.89 -20.87
CA PHE A 6 44.04 -16.61 -20.19
C PHE A 6 42.78 -15.91 -20.71
N TYR A 7 42.57 -15.88 -22.04
CA TYR A 7 41.35 -15.28 -22.61
C TYR A 7 40.09 -16.07 -22.25
N SER A 8 40.16 -17.41 -22.17
CA SER A 8 39.01 -18.21 -21.75
C SER A 8 38.63 -17.97 -20.28
N LEU A 9 39.61 -17.78 -19.40
CA LEU A 9 39.41 -17.51 -17.98
C LEU A 9 38.78 -16.14 -17.75
N ILE A 10 39.24 -15.12 -18.47
CA ILE A 10 38.69 -13.76 -18.40
C ILE A 10 37.26 -13.74 -18.93
N ALA A 11 36.98 -14.38 -20.07
CA ALA A 11 35.63 -14.46 -20.62
C ALA A 11 34.66 -15.20 -19.68
N SER A 12 35.13 -16.25 -19.00
CA SER A 12 34.34 -17.00 -18.02
C SER A 12 34.03 -16.18 -16.77
N LEU A 13 35.02 -15.42 -16.26
CA LEU A 13 34.85 -14.50 -15.13
C LEU A 13 33.90 -13.35 -15.48
N PHE A 14 33.99 -12.83 -16.71
CA PHE A 14 33.10 -11.76 -17.17
C PHE A 14 31.67 -12.26 -17.33
N LEU A 15 31.47 -13.44 -17.92
CA LEU A 15 30.15 -14.07 -18.00
C LEU A 15 29.60 -14.42 -16.63
N PHE A 16 30.44 -14.87 -15.70
CA PHE A 16 30.02 -15.15 -14.32
C PHE A 16 29.66 -13.87 -13.58
N ALA A 17 30.42 -12.79 -13.75
CA ALA A 17 30.12 -11.48 -13.17
C ALA A 17 28.84 -10.88 -13.75
N VAL A 18 28.67 -10.91 -15.07
CA VAL A 18 27.45 -10.47 -15.76
C VAL A 18 26.26 -11.32 -15.36
N TYR A 19 26.40 -12.64 -15.26
CA TYR A 19 25.36 -13.53 -14.75
C TYR A 19 25.03 -13.21 -13.29
N TYR A 20 26.02 -13.02 -12.42
CA TYR A 20 25.79 -12.67 -11.01
C TYR A 20 25.12 -11.29 -10.86
N PHE A 21 25.40 -10.35 -11.78
CA PHE A 21 24.82 -9.02 -11.81
C PHE A 21 23.40 -8.99 -12.40
N ILE A 22 23.14 -9.74 -13.48
CA ILE A 22 21.84 -9.82 -14.16
C ILE A 22 20.86 -10.75 -13.41
N TRP A 23 21.36 -11.86 -12.86
CA TRP A 23 20.58 -12.85 -12.12
C TRP A 23 20.63 -12.68 -10.61
N GLY A 24 21.14 -11.54 -10.12
CA GLY A 24 21.05 -11.12 -8.73
C GLY A 24 21.49 -12.23 -7.78
N GLY A 25 22.81 -12.43 -7.69
CA GLY A 25 23.39 -13.42 -6.79
C GLY A 25 22.68 -13.45 -5.44
N LYS A 26 22.05 -14.60 -5.14
CA LYS A 26 21.34 -14.89 -3.89
C LYS A 26 22.32 -14.88 -2.72
N ARG A 27 22.75 -13.70 -2.27
CA ARG A 27 23.22 -13.51 -0.90
C ARG A 27 22.00 -13.15 -0.06
N THR A 28 21.21 -14.17 0.28
CA THR A 28 20.31 -14.13 1.44
C THR A 28 21.18 -14.15 2.69
N GLY A 29 21.88 -13.06 2.96
CA GLY A 29 22.97 -13.02 3.93
C GLY A 29 22.66 -12.07 5.08
N ASN A 30 22.02 -12.57 6.13
CA ASN A 30 21.76 -11.95 7.45
C ASN A 30 20.98 -10.63 7.52
N ILE A 31 21.17 -9.70 6.59
CA ILE A 31 20.58 -8.36 6.60
C ILE A 31 19.07 -8.44 6.32
N GLU A 32 18.64 -9.29 5.38
CA GLU A 32 17.22 -9.54 5.10
C GLU A 32 16.51 -10.12 6.34
N THR A 33 17.17 -11.01 7.08
CA THR A 33 16.64 -11.56 8.34
C THR A 33 16.60 -10.50 9.44
N GLN A 34 17.66 -9.68 9.55
CA GLN A 34 17.79 -8.65 10.58
C GLN A 34 16.69 -7.59 10.49
N TYR A 35 16.35 -7.15 9.28
CA TYR A 35 15.36 -6.09 9.07
C TYR A 35 13.95 -6.60 8.83
N ARG A 36 13.74 -7.93 8.73
CA ARG A 36 12.42 -8.50 8.47
C ARG A 36 11.38 -8.03 9.48
N GLU A 37 11.58 -8.33 10.76
CA GLU A 37 10.60 -7.97 11.81
C GLU A 37 10.38 -6.46 11.93
N PRO A 38 11.42 -5.60 11.94
CA PRO A 38 11.24 -4.15 11.89
C PRO A 38 10.40 -3.67 10.70
N ILE A 39 10.65 -4.20 9.50
CA ILE A 39 9.90 -3.84 8.29
C ILE A 39 8.44 -4.28 8.43
N LEU A 40 8.17 -5.51 8.87
CA LEU A 40 6.80 -6.01 8.99
C LEU A 40 6.01 -5.25 10.06
N ASN A 41 6.65 -4.89 11.18
CA ASN A 41 6.04 -4.07 12.22
C ASN A 41 5.73 -2.66 11.72
N GLN A 42 6.66 -2.04 10.98
CA GLN A 42 6.42 -0.74 10.39
C GLN A 42 5.32 -0.80 9.33
N LEU A 43 5.25 -1.86 8.52
CA LEU A 43 4.21 -2.05 7.52
C LEU A 43 2.83 -2.16 8.17
N LYS A 44 2.73 -2.83 9.32
CA LYS A 44 1.49 -2.89 10.10
C LYS A 44 1.03 -1.49 10.54
N LEU A 45 1.96 -0.63 10.97
CA LEU A 45 1.64 0.75 11.33
C LEU A 45 1.22 1.57 10.12
N ASP A 46 1.94 1.43 9.01
CA ASP A 46 1.61 2.10 7.74
C ASP A 46 0.20 1.70 7.25
N LEU A 47 -0.10 0.40 7.19
CA LEU A 47 -1.43 -0.10 6.81
C LEU A 47 -2.56 0.40 7.72
N ALA A 48 -2.30 0.66 9.00
CA ALA A 48 -3.29 1.23 9.90
C ALA A 48 -3.59 2.71 9.60
N GLN A 49 -2.64 3.44 9.00
CA GLN A 49 -2.74 4.85 8.64
C GLN A 49 -3.19 5.07 7.19
N THR A 50 -2.66 4.27 6.25
CA THR A 50 -2.78 4.43 4.80
C THR A 50 -3.35 3.18 4.12
N SER A 51 -4.30 2.51 4.80
CA SER A 51 -4.94 1.29 4.28
C SER A 51 -5.52 1.48 2.87
N PRO A 52 -5.26 0.57 1.91
CA PRO A 52 -5.90 0.60 0.60
C PRO A 52 -7.41 0.32 0.64
N LEU A 53 -7.94 -0.06 1.81
CA LEU A 53 -9.38 -0.28 2.05
C LEU A 53 -10.11 0.97 2.57
N CYS A 54 -9.37 2.05 2.80
CA CYS A 54 -9.90 3.27 3.38
C CYS A 54 -9.78 4.43 2.40
N VAL A 55 -10.82 5.25 2.32
CA VAL A 55 -10.74 6.56 1.64
C VAL A 55 -10.93 7.66 2.66
N TYR A 56 -10.17 8.74 2.48
CA TYR A 56 -10.42 9.95 3.25
C TYR A 56 -11.82 10.45 2.91
N ALA A 57 -12.63 10.60 3.95
CA ALA A 57 -13.99 11.06 3.87
C ALA A 57 -14.03 12.14 4.94
N GLY A 58 -14.13 13.42 4.56
CA GLY A 58 -14.13 14.54 5.53
C GLY A 58 -15.12 14.30 6.69
N PRO A 59 -15.03 15.03 7.81
CA PRO A 59 -15.91 14.78 8.95
C PRO A 59 -17.39 14.74 8.52
N PHE A 60 -18.05 13.62 8.82
CA PHE A 60 -19.48 13.42 8.61
C PHE A 60 -20.21 13.38 9.95
N PRO A 61 -21.36 14.09 10.09
CA PRO A 61 -21.99 14.97 9.10
C PRO A 61 -21.19 16.26 8.88
N ALA A 62 -21.06 16.69 7.62
CA ALA A 62 -20.33 17.90 7.27
C ALA A 62 -21.11 19.16 7.69
N ALA A 63 -20.43 20.10 8.35
CA ALA A 63 -20.73 21.50 8.18
C ALA A 63 -20.38 21.86 6.73
N ILE A 64 -21.38 21.77 5.84
CA ILE A 64 -21.51 22.36 4.50
C ILE A 64 -20.21 22.44 3.63
N ASN A 65 -20.23 21.80 2.45
CA ASN A 65 -19.38 22.02 1.26
C ASN A 65 -17.97 21.37 1.15
N THR A 66 -17.53 20.46 2.03
CA THR A 66 -16.24 19.76 1.81
C THR A 66 -16.38 18.25 1.88
N CYS A 67 -16.45 17.62 0.70
CA CYS A 67 -16.38 16.17 0.58
C CYS A 67 -15.45 15.78 -0.57
N ILE A 68 -14.34 15.14 -0.23
CA ILE A 68 -13.37 14.61 -1.17
C ILE A 68 -13.83 13.20 -1.58
N GLY A 69 -13.96 12.94 -2.88
CA GLY A 69 -14.39 11.62 -3.37
C GLY A 69 -15.89 11.32 -3.21
N CYS A 70 -16.74 12.33 -3.03
CA CYS A 70 -18.18 12.18 -2.82
C CYS A 70 -18.90 11.42 -3.93
N THR A 71 -18.53 11.63 -5.20
CA THR A 71 -19.10 10.87 -6.32
C THR A 71 -18.88 9.38 -6.14
N ALA A 72 -17.64 8.96 -5.83
CA ALA A 72 -17.31 7.57 -5.62
C ALA A 72 -18.02 6.96 -4.39
N LEU A 73 -18.13 7.72 -3.30
CA LEU A 73 -18.84 7.30 -2.09
C LEU A 73 -20.35 7.18 -2.32
N LYS A 74 -20.94 8.08 -3.12
CA LYS A 74 -22.36 8.06 -3.49
C LYS A 74 -22.66 6.90 -4.44
N ASP A 75 -21.82 6.69 -5.45
CA ASP A 75 -21.91 5.55 -6.37
C ASP A 75 -21.76 4.20 -5.65
N ALA A 76 -20.97 4.17 -4.56
CA ALA A 76 -20.84 3.01 -3.68
C ALA A 76 -22.01 2.85 -2.66
N GLY A 77 -22.97 3.77 -2.64
CA GLY A 77 -24.11 3.75 -1.70
C GLY A 77 -23.72 3.99 -0.24
N LEU A 78 -22.56 4.60 0.02
CA LEU A 78 -22.06 4.88 1.37
C LEU A 78 -22.52 6.26 1.87
N ILE A 79 -22.86 7.16 0.96
CA ILE A 79 -23.45 8.46 1.27
C ILE A 79 -24.64 8.76 0.36
N GLU A 80 -25.51 9.64 0.82
CA GLU A 80 -26.60 10.23 0.04
C GLU A 80 -26.41 11.75 0.01
N SER A 81 -26.91 12.41 -1.05
CA SER A 81 -26.93 13.88 -1.15
C SER A 81 -28.35 14.41 -1.23
N THR A 82 -28.61 15.48 -0.48
CA THR A 82 -29.88 16.21 -0.52
C THR A 82 -29.60 17.65 -0.96
N PRO A 83 -30.32 18.18 -1.96
CA PRO A 83 -30.18 19.57 -2.34
C PRO A 83 -30.71 20.47 -1.21
N VAL A 84 -29.91 21.44 -0.80
CA VAL A 84 -30.27 22.51 0.13
C VAL A 84 -30.30 23.80 -0.66
N SER A 85 -31.48 24.38 -0.78
CA SER A 85 -31.65 25.72 -1.32
C SER A 85 -31.57 26.70 -0.16
N GLU A 86 -30.52 27.54 -0.13
CA GLU A 86 -30.51 28.74 0.70
C GLU A 86 -31.14 29.88 -0.12
N ASP A 87 -32.04 30.65 0.50
CA ASP A 87 -32.70 31.78 -0.17
C ASP A 87 -31.68 32.73 -0.80
N GLY A 88 -31.67 32.81 -2.13
CA GLY A 88 -30.78 33.68 -2.90
C GLY A 88 -29.34 33.18 -3.11
N GLY A 89 -29.00 31.98 -2.67
CA GLY A 89 -27.67 31.37 -2.85
C GLY A 89 -27.60 30.30 -3.95
N PRO A 90 -26.39 29.93 -4.42
CA PRO A 90 -26.22 28.75 -5.28
C PRO A 90 -26.66 27.49 -4.53
N ALA A 91 -27.34 26.57 -5.22
CA ALA A 91 -27.76 25.29 -4.65
C ALA A 91 -26.55 24.54 -4.07
N ARG A 92 -26.65 24.10 -2.82
CA ARG A 92 -25.63 23.30 -2.13
C ARG A 92 -26.11 21.88 -1.96
N GLU A 93 -25.20 20.92 -1.99
CA GLU A 93 -25.52 19.54 -1.62
C GLU A 93 -25.12 19.29 -0.16
N MET A 94 -26.06 18.78 0.63
CA MET A 94 -25.78 18.23 1.95
C MET A 94 -25.56 16.72 1.80
N TYR A 95 -24.42 16.23 2.26
CA TYR A 95 -24.10 14.80 2.22
C TYR A 95 -24.30 14.16 3.60
N VAL A 96 -24.93 12.99 3.62
CA VAL A 96 -25.19 12.22 4.83
C VAL A 96 -24.75 10.77 4.66
N LEU A 97 -24.28 10.14 5.75
CA LEU A 97 -23.93 8.72 5.75
C LEU A 97 -25.19 7.86 5.66
N THR A 98 -25.19 6.90 4.74
CA THR A 98 -26.19 5.83 4.71
C THR A 98 -25.98 4.86 5.88
N ALA A 99 -26.87 3.88 6.07
CA ALA A 99 -26.65 2.83 7.07
C ALA A 99 -25.35 2.06 6.82
N ALA A 100 -25.03 1.75 5.55
CA ALA A 100 -23.77 1.12 5.16
C ALA A 100 -22.58 2.06 5.41
N GLY A 101 -22.72 3.34 5.07
CA GLY A 101 -21.71 4.36 5.35
C GLY A 101 -21.35 4.46 6.83
N LYS A 102 -22.35 4.45 7.72
CA LYS A 102 -22.14 4.51 9.18
C LYS A 102 -21.34 3.33 9.73
N ILE A 103 -21.53 2.13 9.16
CA ILE A 103 -20.78 0.93 9.56
C ILE A 103 -19.31 1.05 9.14
N ALA A 104 -19.07 1.59 7.94
CA ALA A 104 -17.74 1.76 7.36
C ALA A 104 -17.01 3.03 7.87
N TYR A 105 -17.74 3.99 8.44
CA TYR A 105 -17.16 5.24 8.93
C TYR A 105 -16.27 5.03 10.17
N ARG A 106 -15.18 5.77 10.18
CA ARG A 106 -14.12 5.74 11.18
C ARG A 106 -13.69 7.17 11.44
N ASP A 107 -13.93 7.64 12.65
CA ASP A 107 -13.51 8.95 13.17
C ASP A 107 -12.55 8.81 14.37
N ASP A 108 -12.02 7.60 14.57
CA ASP A 108 -11.07 7.30 15.62
C ASP A 108 -9.78 8.12 15.46
N GLN A 109 -9.22 8.51 16.61
CA GLN A 109 -7.93 9.19 16.63
C GLN A 109 -6.83 8.20 16.29
N GLU A 110 -6.16 8.43 15.15
CA GLU A 110 -5.01 7.63 14.77
C GLU A 110 -3.81 7.89 15.72
N PRO A 111 -3.01 6.86 16.06
CA PRO A 111 -1.80 7.03 16.85
C PRO A 111 -0.87 8.06 16.22
N ASN A 112 -0.42 9.03 17.02
CA ASN A 112 0.48 10.12 16.62
C ASN A 112 -0.11 11.16 15.65
N ILE A 113 -1.44 11.19 15.45
CA ILE A 113 -2.12 12.26 14.72
C ILE A 113 -2.98 13.07 15.71
N PRO A 114 -2.69 14.38 15.90
CA PRO A 114 -3.42 15.20 16.87
C PRO A 114 -4.89 15.42 16.50
N GLN A 115 -5.19 15.50 15.20
CA GLN A 115 -6.55 15.68 14.70
C GLN A 115 -7.11 14.35 14.19
N PRO A 116 -8.37 14.02 14.53
CA PRO A 116 -9.08 12.92 13.88
C PRO A 116 -9.02 13.07 12.36
N ARG A 117 -8.82 11.95 11.67
CA ARG A 117 -8.90 11.88 10.21
C ARG A 117 -10.07 10.98 9.83
N PRO A 118 -11.28 11.55 9.77
CA PRO A 118 -12.44 10.82 9.31
C PRO A 118 -12.18 10.12 7.97
N ARG A 119 -12.60 8.87 7.91
CA ARG A 119 -12.39 7.99 6.76
C ARG A 119 -13.50 6.95 6.67
N ILE A 120 -13.69 6.43 5.47
CA ILE A 120 -14.59 5.32 5.20
C ILE A 120 -13.73 4.11 4.89
N CYS A 121 -13.75 3.12 5.77
CA CYS A 121 -12.95 1.91 5.69
C CYS A 121 -13.85 0.69 5.48
N LEU A 122 -13.56 -0.08 4.43
CA LEU A 122 -14.32 -1.29 4.12
C LEU A 122 -13.78 -2.54 4.84
N GLY A 123 -12.83 -2.39 5.74
CA GLY A 123 -12.26 -3.44 6.58
C GLY A 123 -10.88 -3.09 7.10
N ASP A 124 -10.33 -3.93 7.97
CA ASP A 124 -9.01 -3.73 8.58
C ASP A 124 -7.96 -4.52 7.81
N ALA A 125 -7.07 -3.82 7.10
CA ALA A 125 -6.01 -4.44 6.33
C ALA A 125 -4.91 -5.00 7.25
N GLN A 126 -4.53 -6.25 7.03
CA GLN A 126 -3.41 -6.90 7.69
C GLN A 126 -2.55 -7.64 6.69
N LEU A 127 -1.25 -7.74 6.97
CA LEU A 127 -0.37 -8.55 6.14
C LEU A 127 -0.78 -10.03 6.21
N ASP A 128 -1.12 -10.62 5.06
CA ASP A 128 -1.31 -12.08 4.94
C ASP A 128 0.06 -12.75 4.76
N LYS A 129 0.79 -12.35 3.72
CA LYS A 129 2.12 -12.87 3.42
C LYS A 129 2.91 -11.96 2.49
N VAL A 130 4.24 -12.09 2.55
CA VAL A 130 5.15 -11.62 1.50
C VAL A 130 5.18 -12.67 0.38
N VAL A 131 4.94 -12.24 -0.86
CA VAL A 131 4.80 -13.12 -2.03
C VAL A 131 6.13 -13.24 -2.78
N ASP A 132 6.87 -12.13 -2.90
CA ASP A 132 8.16 -12.07 -3.58
C ASP A 132 8.96 -10.90 -2.99
N ALA A 133 10.29 -10.98 -3.02
CA ALA A 133 11.16 -9.91 -2.54
C ALA A 133 12.41 -9.84 -3.42
N LEU A 134 12.86 -8.62 -3.70
CA LEU A 134 14.15 -8.41 -4.36
C LEU A 134 15.27 -8.44 -3.32
N PRO A 135 16.51 -8.77 -3.72
CA PRO A 135 17.66 -8.55 -2.87
C PRO A 135 17.72 -7.08 -2.42
N THR A 136 18.24 -6.86 -1.21
CA THR A 136 18.46 -5.50 -0.71
C THR A 136 19.44 -4.73 -1.61
N MET A 137 19.12 -3.48 -1.90
CA MET A 137 20.02 -2.54 -2.58
C MET A 137 20.49 -1.49 -1.58
N GLN A 138 21.74 -1.04 -1.70
CA GLN A 138 22.28 0.04 -0.88
C GLN A 138 22.69 1.20 -1.79
N LEU A 139 22.19 2.41 -1.50
CA LEU A 139 22.58 3.65 -2.15
C LEU A 139 23.06 4.62 -1.08
N GLY A 140 24.37 4.93 -1.08
CA GLY A 140 24.99 5.66 0.02
C GLY A 140 24.86 4.91 1.34
N ALA A 141 24.31 5.58 2.35
CA ALA A 141 24.08 5.01 3.68
C ALA A 141 22.67 4.40 3.87
N THR A 142 21.78 4.56 2.87
CA THR A 142 20.40 4.08 2.92
C THR A 142 20.26 2.73 2.23
N ARG A 143 19.46 1.84 2.82
CA ARG A 143 19.15 0.53 2.26
C ARG A 143 17.71 0.48 1.78
N TYR A 144 17.48 -0.27 0.71
CA TYR A 144 16.19 -0.42 0.06
C TYR A 144 15.87 -1.90 -0.05
N LEU A 145 14.65 -2.28 0.32
CA LEU A 145 14.12 -3.62 0.13
C LEU A 145 12.75 -3.52 -0.52
N SER A 146 12.68 -3.85 -1.81
CA SER A 146 11.40 -3.95 -2.51
C SER A 146 10.81 -5.34 -2.29
N PHE A 147 9.53 -5.40 -1.93
CA PHE A 147 8.80 -6.65 -1.79
C PHE A 147 7.35 -6.52 -2.26
N LYS A 148 6.80 -7.66 -2.69
CA LYS A 148 5.39 -7.86 -2.97
C LYS A 148 4.73 -8.54 -1.80
N TYR A 149 3.54 -8.08 -1.44
CA TYR A 149 2.79 -8.65 -0.35
C TYR A 149 1.31 -8.74 -0.69
N ARG A 150 0.63 -9.61 0.04
CA ARG A 150 -0.82 -9.79 -0.04
C ARG A 150 -1.43 -9.43 1.29
N LEU A 151 -2.63 -8.87 1.24
CA LEU A 151 -3.37 -8.43 2.42
C LEU A 151 -4.52 -9.38 2.74
N ARG A 152 -4.68 -9.65 4.03
CA ARG A 152 -5.88 -10.19 4.66
C ARG A 152 -6.73 -9.03 5.15
N VAL A 153 -8.04 -9.20 5.11
CA VAL A 153 -9.00 -8.21 5.58
C VAL A 153 -9.72 -8.78 6.79
N ASN A 154 -9.59 -8.12 7.93
CA ASN A 154 -10.43 -8.40 9.08
C ASN A 154 -11.68 -7.53 9.03
N ASN A 155 -12.78 -8.04 9.60
CA ASN A 155 -14.08 -7.35 9.63
C ASN A 155 -14.51 -6.78 8.25
N PRO A 156 -14.49 -7.60 7.17
CA PRO A 156 -14.75 -7.09 5.84
C PRO A 156 -16.19 -6.59 5.69
N HIS A 157 -16.34 -5.38 5.16
CA HIS A 157 -17.63 -4.85 4.75
C HIS A 157 -18.18 -5.68 3.57
N PRO A 158 -19.50 -5.96 3.51
CA PRO A 158 -20.09 -6.78 2.45
C PRO A 158 -19.76 -6.30 1.02
N LEU A 159 -19.61 -4.99 0.81
CA LEU A 159 -19.22 -4.40 -0.48
C LEU A 159 -17.87 -4.88 -1.02
N LEU A 160 -16.96 -5.37 -0.16
CA LEU A 160 -15.67 -5.90 -0.62
C LEU A 160 -15.79 -7.19 -1.43
N LYS A 161 -16.90 -7.93 -1.34
CA LYS A 161 -17.09 -9.16 -2.13
C LYS A 161 -17.12 -8.87 -3.63
N GLU A 162 -17.75 -7.77 -4.02
CA GLU A 162 -17.87 -7.33 -5.41
C GLU A 162 -16.75 -6.33 -5.77
N GLY A 163 -16.10 -5.75 -4.75
CA GLY A 163 -15.16 -4.64 -4.89
C GLY A 163 -15.90 -3.32 -5.02
N VAL A 164 -15.17 -2.21 -4.85
CA VAL A 164 -15.73 -0.86 -5.03
C VAL A 164 -14.86 -0.08 -6.01
N PRO A 165 -15.01 -0.32 -7.33
CA PRO A 165 -14.13 0.25 -8.35
C PRO A 165 -14.10 1.78 -8.35
N ALA A 166 -15.23 2.42 -8.07
CA ALA A 166 -15.33 3.88 -8.00
C ALA A 166 -14.38 4.47 -6.94
N MET A 167 -14.17 3.74 -5.84
CA MET A 167 -13.25 4.11 -4.76
C MET A 167 -11.85 3.54 -4.96
N LYS A 168 -11.60 2.81 -6.06
CA LYS A 168 -10.37 2.03 -6.30
C LYS A 168 -10.04 1.06 -5.16
N VAL A 169 -11.06 0.59 -4.44
CA VAL A 169 -10.87 -0.40 -3.38
C VAL A 169 -10.94 -1.80 -4.00
N PRO A 170 -9.91 -2.65 -3.80
CA PRO A 170 -9.88 -3.99 -4.34
C PRO A 170 -10.95 -4.90 -3.75
N LYS A 171 -11.22 -5.99 -4.47
CA LYS A 171 -12.18 -7.00 -4.04
C LYS A 171 -11.51 -8.10 -3.23
N LEU A 172 -12.33 -8.82 -2.47
CA LEU A 172 -11.92 -10.05 -1.81
C LEU A 172 -11.89 -11.23 -2.80
N MET A 173 -10.99 -12.16 -2.52
CA MET A 173 -11.05 -13.49 -3.10
C MET A 173 -12.36 -14.19 -2.70
N ALA A 174 -12.93 -14.98 -3.61
CA ALA A 174 -14.26 -15.58 -3.42
C ALA A 174 -14.38 -16.53 -2.20
N LYS A 175 -13.26 -17.06 -1.70
CA LYS A 175 -13.24 -18.11 -0.66
C LYS A 175 -12.47 -17.74 0.60
N ASP A 176 -11.81 -16.58 0.62
CA ASP A 176 -10.95 -16.16 1.71
C ASP A 176 -11.09 -14.66 1.96
N ASN A 177 -10.90 -14.24 3.21
CA ASN A 177 -10.82 -12.82 3.56
C ASN A 177 -9.46 -12.22 3.16
N VAL A 178 -9.06 -12.42 1.91
CA VAL A 178 -7.78 -12.01 1.34
C VAL A 178 -8.06 -11.21 0.08
N LEU A 179 -7.33 -10.14 -0.15
CA LEU A 179 -7.47 -9.35 -1.37
C LEU A 179 -7.04 -10.16 -2.60
N ASP A 180 -7.74 -9.95 -3.70
CA ASP A 180 -7.50 -10.65 -4.96
C ASP A 180 -6.29 -10.13 -5.75
N GLU A 181 -5.63 -9.10 -5.23
CA GLU A 181 -4.41 -8.52 -5.79
C GLU A 181 -3.21 -8.59 -4.84
N THR A 182 -2.04 -8.28 -5.38
CA THR A 182 -0.79 -8.12 -4.62
C THR A 182 -0.28 -6.71 -4.72
N PHE A 183 0.18 -6.17 -3.61
CA PHE A 183 0.75 -4.85 -3.52
C PHE A 183 2.26 -4.94 -3.63
N THR A 184 2.86 -3.90 -4.21
CA THR A 184 4.32 -3.76 -4.26
C THR A 184 4.71 -2.52 -3.47
N THR A 185 5.71 -2.62 -2.63
CA THR A 185 6.28 -1.47 -1.92
C THR A 185 7.79 -1.61 -1.80
N THR A 186 8.46 -0.51 -1.49
CA THR A 186 9.87 -0.53 -1.12
C THR A 186 10.06 0.04 0.27
N ALA A 187 10.58 -0.78 1.18
CA ALA A 187 11.05 -0.31 2.46
C ALA A 187 12.35 0.49 2.26
N VAL A 188 12.35 1.72 2.75
CA VAL A 188 13.53 2.58 2.83
C VAL A 188 14.03 2.58 4.26
N ILE A 189 15.25 2.09 4.45
CA ILE A 189 15.87 1.84 5.75
C ILE A 189 17.02 2.83 5.89
N ASN A 190 16.81 3.85 6.72
CA ASN A 190 17.81 4.88 6.99
C ASN A 190 19.01 4.31 7.76
N PRO A 191 20.16 5.02 7.77
CA PRO A 191 21.35 4.61 8.50
C PRO A 191 21.05 4.27 9.96
N GLY A 192 21.54 3.14 10.45
CA GLY A 192 21.25 2.67 11.81
C GLY A 192 19.94 1.89 11.97
N GLY A 193 19.09 1.83 10.94
CA GLY A 193 17.96 0.89 10.89
C GLY A 193 16.79 1.22 11.81
N LYS A 194 16.76 2.41 12.40
CA LYS A 194 15.71 2.86 13.32
C LYS A 194 14.51 3.47 12.61
N ASP A 195 14.75 4.15 11.49
CA ASP A 195 13.69 4.78 10.71
C ASP A 195 13.47 3.98 9.42
N ILE A 196 12.29 3.36 9.35
CA ILE A 196 11.81 2.64 8.18
C ILE A 196 10.56 3.36 7.70
N TYR A 197 10.49 3.64 6.40
CA TYR A 197 9.26 4.11 5.76
C TYR A 197 9.09 3.41 4.42
N PHE A 198 7.91 3.55 3.82
CA PHE A 198 7.57 2.88 2.58
C PHE A 198 7.43 3.86 1.44
N ASP A 199 8.09 3.54 0.32
CA ASP A 199 7.94 4.25 -0.94
C ASP A 199 7.35 3.29 -1.99
N GLY A 200 6.06 3.48 -2.28
CA GLY A 200 5.33 2.76 -3.31
C GLY A 200 5.70 3.18 -4.74
N GLY A 201 6.34 4.32 -4.94
CA GLY A 201 6.79 4.79 -6.26
C GLY A 201 8.19 4.29 -6.61
N PHE A 202 9.05 4.06 -5.62
CA PHE A 202 10.40 3.57 -5.85
C PHE A 202 10.41 2.08 -6.23
N ARG A 203 11.00 1.78 -7.39
CA ARG A 203 11.12 0.43 -7.97
C ARG A 203 12.52 0.22 -8.53
N TYR A 204 13.03 -1.00 -8.42
CA TYR A 204 14.33 -1.38 -8.98
C TYR A 204 14.33 -2.83 -9.48
N GLY A 205 15.41 -3.22 -10.18
CA GLY A 205 15.56 -4.55 -10.73
C GLY A 205 14.42 -4.93 -11.69
N LYS A 206 13.91 -6.16 -11.57
CA LYS A 206 12.84 -6.70 -12.42
C LYS A 206 11.49 -5.97 -12.29
N TRP A 207 11.33 -5.05 -11.35
CA TRP A 207 10.06 -4.34 -11.10
C TRP A 207 10.04 -2.87 -11.53
N VAL A 208 11.12 -2.36 -12.14
CA VAL A 208 11.21 -0.94 -12.54
C VAL A 208 10.08 -0.49 -13.49
N ASN A 209 9.54 -1.42 -14.29
CA ASN A 209 8.47 -1.17 -15.26
C ASN A 209 7.11 -1.73 -14.82
N GLN A 210 6.98 -2.19 -13.56
CA GLN A 210 5.71 -2.68 -13.04
C GLN A 210 4.91 -1.53 -12.45
N LYS A 211 3.70 -1.32 -12.97
CA LYS A 211 2.72 -0.38 -12.43
C LYS A 211 1.91 -1.06 -11.34
#